data_AF-A0AAW4FSB0-F1
#
_entry.id   AF-A0AAW4FSB0-F1
#
_cell.length_a   1.000
_cell.length_b   1.000
_cell.length_c   1.000
_cell.angle_alpha   90.00
_cell.angle_beta   90.00
_cell.angle_gamma   90.00
#
_symmetry.space_group_name_H-M   'P 1'
#
loop_
_entity.id
_entity.type
_entity.pdbx_description
1 polymer ?
#
loop_
_entity_poly.entity_id
_entity_poly.type
_entity_poly.pdbx_seq_one_letter_code
_entity_poly.pdbx_strand_id
1 'polypeptide(L)' 'MTRTDIINRALAAVADSRLKRERDSERRKQIFGRIDLTAPLPKLSRGVQLSLNLDGGRKRSEPTRAKSH' A
#
# COMPACT_ATOMS: atom_id res chain seq x y z
N MET A 1 19.46 33.29 24.04
CA MET A 1 19.09 32.94 22.65
C MET A 1 19.10 34.22 21.83
N THR A 2 20.06 34.36 20.93
CA THR A 2 20.17 35.54 20.07
C THR A 2 19.25 35.40 18.85
N ARG A 3 18.89 36.51 18.21
CA ARG A 3 18.06 36.50 16.99
C ARG A 3 18.67 35.62 15.89
N THR A 4 19.99 35.60 15.77
CA THR A 4 20.74 34.77 14.83
C THR A 4 20.59 33.28 15.11
N ASP A 5 20.58 32.86 16.37
CA ASP A 5 20.39 31.45 16.74
C ASP A 5 19.01 30.93 16.32
N ILE A 6 17.99 31.78 16.47
CA ILE A 6 16.62 31.46 16.07
C ILE A 6 16.51 31.31 14.55
N ILE A 7 17.13 32.21 13.80
CA ILE A 7 17.15 32.17 12.32
C ILE A 7 17.86 30.90 11.85
N ASN A 8 19.03 30.60 12.40
CA ASN A 8 19.81 29.42 12.03
C ASN A 8 19.05 28.13 12.32
N ARG A 9 18.37 28.04 13.47
CA ARG A 9 17.54 26.89 13.82
C ARG A 9 16.34 26.73 12.87
N ALA A 10 15.69 27.83 12.50
CA ALA A 10 14.59 27.80 11.54
C ALA A 10 15.06 27.35 10.15
N LEU A 11 16.20 27.85 9.67
CA LEU A 11 16.80 27.44 8.40
C LEU A 11 17.16 25.95 8.40
N ALA A 12 17.75 25.44 9.49
CA ALA A 12 18.06 24.03 9.64
C ALA A 12 16.80 23.15 9.57
N ALA A 13 15.73 23.53 10.28
CA ALA A 13 14.47 22.79 10.25
C ALA A 13 13.84 22.75 8.85
N VAL A 14 13.92 23.85 8.08
CA VAL A 14 13.43 23.90 6.71
C VAL A 14 14.27 23.01 5.78
N ALA A 15 15.61 23.03 5.94
CA ALA A 15 16.49 22.16 5.18
C ALA A 15 16.18 20.67 5.43
N ASP A 16 16.00 20.27 6.69
CA ASP A 16 15.62 18.91 7.06
C ASP A 16 14.26 18.50 6.48
N SER A 17 13.28 19.41 6.53
CA SER A 17 11.96 19.15 5.95
C SER A 17 12.03 18.94 4.44
N ARG A 18 12.85 19.72 3.73
CA ARG A 18 13.04 19.57 2.27
C ARG A 18 13.69 18.22 1.94
N LEU A 19 14.76 17.87 2.66
CA LEU A 19 15.46 16.60 2.46
C LEU A 19 14.55 15.39 2.67
N LYS A 20 13.70 15.42 3.70
CA LYS A 20 12.69 14.37 3.94
C LYS A 20 11.72 14.26 2.78
N ARG A 21 11.22 15.41 2.28
CA ARG A 21 10.27 15.46 1.17
C ARG A 21 10.87 14.90 -0.12
N GLU A 22 12.13 15.22 -0.41
CA GLU A 22 12.84 14.68 -1.57
C GLU A 22 12.97 13.16 -1.48
N ARG A 23 13.44 12.63 -0.34
CA ARG A 23 13.53 11.17 -0.11
C ARG A 23 12.19 10.48 -0.21
N ASP A 24 11.13 11.07 0.33
CA ASP A 24 9.77 10.52 0.21
C ASP A 24 9.26 10.56 -1.23
N SER A 25 9.63 11.60 -2.00
CA SER A 25 9.30 11.68 -3.42
C SER A 25 10.04 10.61 -4.23
N GLU A 26 11.32 10.37 -3.93
CA GLU A 26 12.11 9.31 -4.56
C GLU A 26 11.59 7.92 -4.21
N ARG A 27 11.27 7.66 -2.92
CA ARG A 27 10.62 6.41 -2.50
C ARG A 27 9.29 6.20 -3.22
N ARG A 28 8.46 7.24 -3.33
CA ARG A 28 7.20 7.15 -4.08
C ARG A 28 7.43 6.88 -5.56
N LYS A 29 8.39 7.54 -6.21
CA LYS A 29 8.76 7.27 -7.60
C LYS A 29 9.28 5.83 -7.78
N GLN A 30 10.04 5.28 -6.85
CA GLN A 30 10.51 3.90 -6.93
C GLN A 30 9.36 2.88 -6.79
N ILE A 31 8.45 3.10 -5.83
CA ILE A 31 7.34 2.19 -5.56
C ILE A 31 6.26 2.29 -6.64
N PHE A 32 5.84 3.51 -6.97
CA PHE A 32 4.68 3.79 -7.82
C PHE A 32 5.04 4.26 -9.22
N GLY A 33 6.31 4.58 -9.51
CA GLY A 33 6.70 5.03 -10.85
C GLY A 33 6.47 3.97 -11.94
N ARG A 34 6.46 2.69 -11.59
CA ARG A 34 6.02 1.62 -12.51
C ARG A 34 4.52 1.64 -12.77
N ILE A 35 3.72 2.05 -11.79
CA ILE A 35 2.24 2.11 -11.89
C ILE A 35 1.83 3.27 -12.80
N ASP A 36 2.53 4.40 -12.75
CA ASP A 36 2.28 5.57 -13.63
C ASP A 36 2.63 5.29 -15.11
N LEU A 37 3.55 4.36 -15.39
CA LEU A 37 3.96 3.99 -16.76
C LEU A 37 3.04 2.95 -17.41
N THR A 38 2.20 2.29 -16.62
CA THR A 38 1.21 1.33 -17.11
C THR A 38 -0.11 2.02 -17.38
N ALA A 39 -0.85 1.56 -18.40
CA ALA A 39 -2.22 2.03 -18.62
C ALA A 39 -3.03 1.89 -17.30
N PRO A 40 -3.89 2.86 -16.96
CA PRO A 40 -4.68 2.79 -15.74
C PRO A 40 -5.42 1.45 -15.66
N LEU A 41 -5.42 0.86 -14.46
CA LEU A 41 -6.12 -0.40 -14.20
C LEU A 41 -7.55 -0.31 -14.76
N PRO A 42 -8.03 -1.34 -15.49
CA PRO A 42 -9.37 -1.33 -16.04
C PRO A 42 -10.38 -1.14 -14.90
N LYS A 43 -11.34 -0.23 -15.10
CA LYS A 43 -12.43 -0.03 -14.13
C LYS A 43 -13.20 -1.34 -14.04
N LEU A 44 -13.07 -2.06 -12.91
CA LEU A 44 -13.90 -3.22 -12.64
C LEU A 44 -15.37 -2.76 -12.59
N SER A 45 -16.24 -3.42 -13.34
CA SER A 45 -17.68 -3.17 -13.23
C SER A 45 -18.12 -3.50 -11.80
N ARG A 46 -19.00 -2.66 -11.24
CA ARG A 46 -19.56 -2.92 -9.92
C ARG A 46 -20.30 -4.26 -9.97
N GLY A 47 -19.95 -5.20 -9.09
CA GLY A 47 -20.60 -6.51 -9.00
C GLY A 47 -19.85 -7.69 -9.63
N VAL A 48 -18.57 -7.55 -10.03
CA VAL A 48 -17.78 -8.72 -10.43
C VAL A 48 -17.43 -9.55 -9.20
N GLN A 49 -18.12 -10.69 -9.04
CA GLN A 49 -17.75 -11.72 -8.08
C GLN A 49 -16.58 -12.53 -8.64
N LEU A 50 -15.41 -12.40 -8.01
CA LEU A 50 -14.23 -13.18 -8.39
C LEU A 50 -14.42 -14.63 -7.93
N SER A 51 -14.25 -15.60 -8.82
CA SER A 51 -14.25 -17.02 -8.48
C SER A 51 -12.91 -17.38 -7.82
N LEU A 52 -12.98 -17.76 -6.54
CA LEU A 52 -11.83 -18.34 -5.86
C LEU A 52 -11.75 -19.82 -6.22
N ASN A 53 -10.81 -20.19 -7.08
CA ASN A 53 -10.46 -21.60 -7.30
C ASN A 53 -9.73 -22.12 -6.08
N LEU A 54 -10.49 -22.71 -5.15
CA LEU A 54 -9.99 -23.31 -3.92
C LEU A 54 -9.49 -24.75 -4.12
N ASP A 55 -9.20 -25.17 -5.34
CA ASP A 55 -8.76 -26.55 -5.66
C ASP A 55 -7.39 -26.91 -5.06
N GLY A 56 -6.66 -25.94 -4.49
CA GLY A 56 -5.47 -26.19 -3.65
C GLY A 56 -5.76 -26.31 -2.14
N GLY A 57 -7.02 -26.14 -1.72
CA GLY A 57 -7.44 -26.16 -0.33
C GLY A 57 -7.81 -27.58 0.12
N ARG A 58 -6.99 -28.16 1.00
CA ARG A 58 -7.20 -29.45 1.68
C ARG A 58 -8.68 -29.77 1.89
N LYS A 59 -9.15 -30.87 1.26
CA LYS A 59 -10.48 -31.46 1.45
C LYS A 59 -10.73 -31.66 2.95
N ARG A 60 -11.66 -30.89 3.54
CA ARG A 60 -12.17 -31.19 4.88
C ARG A 60 -13.03 -32.45 4.75
N SER A 61 -12.64 -33.50 5.46
CA SER A 61 -13.44 -34.72 5.60
C SER A 61 -14.75 -34.38 6.30
N GLU A 62 -15.87 -34.59 5.62
CA GLU A 62 -17.20 -34.54 6.23
C GLU A 62 -17.34 -35.70 7.22
N PRO A 63 -17.80 -35.47 8.46
CA PRO A 63 -18.23 -36.56 9.32
C PRO A 63 -19.61 -37.03 8.83
N THR A 64 -19.64 -38.26 8.33
CA THR A 64 -20.86 -39.01 8.07
C THR A 64 -21.73 -39.04 9.32
N ARG A 65 -22.91 -38.40 9.29
CA ARG A 65 -23.91 -38.61 10.33
C ARG A 65 -24.88 -39.70 9.86
N ALA A 66 -24.74 -40.84 10.51
CA ALA A 66 -25.57 -42.02 10.35
C ALA A 66 -27.05 -41.77 10.74
N LYS A 67 -27.89 -42.66 10.20
CA LYS A 67 -29.36 -42.77 10.15
C LYS A 67 -30.19 -42.53 11.44
N SER A 68 -31.51 -42.49 11.19
CA SER A 68 -32.70 -42.75 12.04
C SER A 68 -33.50 -41.47 12.32
N HIS A 69 -34.82 -41.39 12.14
CA HIS A 69 -35.91 -42.39 12.13
C HIS A 69 -36.95 -42.06 11.06
#